data_AF-A0A1Y2B832-F1
#
_entry.id   AF-A0A1Y2B832-F1
#
_cell.length_a   1.000
_cell.length_b   1.000
_cell.length_c   1.000
_cell.angle_alpha   90.00
_cell.angle_beta   90.00
_cell.angle_gamma   90.00
#
_symmetry.space_group_name_H-M   'P 1'
#
loop_
_entity.id
_entity.type
_entity.pdbx_description
1 polymer ?
#
loop_
_entity_poly.entity_id
_entity_poly.type
_entity_poly.pdbx_seq_one_letter_code
_entity_poly.pdbx_strand_id
1 'polypeptide(L)'
;MPKTPEAAGLTKALIDTVQAEKDALFAKPPVPALPPRTYLDQTVIPILIEGLKSVAKERPQNPTEYLGLFLLKNSTNIKSG
;
A
#
# COMPACT_ATOMS: atom_id res chain seq x y z
N MET A 1 -13.52 -43.11 -10.17
CA MET A 1 -12.89 -41.99 -9.43
C MET A 1 -11.46 -41.82 -9.90
N PRO A 2 -10.82 -40.65 -9.71
CA PRO A 2 -11.08 -39.28 -10.18
C PRO A 2 -9.98 -38.89 -11.23
N LYS A 3 -9.95 -37.73 -11.90
CA LYS A 3 -9.37 -36.46 -11.41
C LYS A 3 -9.74 -35.31 -12.36
N THR A 4 -10.34 -34.27 -11.80
CA THR A 4 -10.61 -32.96 -12.42
C THR A 4 -9.30 -32.23 -12.73
N PRO A 5 -9.11 -31.60 -13.90
CA PRO A 5 -7.88 -30.86 -14.24
C PRO A 5 -7.90 -29.39 -13.77
N GLU A 6 -8.75 -29.03 -12.81
CA GLU A 6 -9.15 -27.63 -12.60
C GLU A 6 -8.23 -26.83 -11.65
N ALA A 7 -7.32 -27.47 -10.92
CA ALA A 7 -6.53 -26.77 -9.89
C ALA A 7 -5.34 -25.95 -10.43
N ALA A 8 -4.84 -26.21 -11.64
CA ALA A 8 -3.62 -25.57 -12.16
C ALA A 8 -3.86 -24.16 -12.73
N GLY A 9 -5.07 -23.85 -13.20
CA GLY A 9 -5.42 -22.53 -13.72
C GLY A 9 -5.54 -21.48 -12.61
N LEU A 10 -6.06 -21.90 -11.45
CA LEU A 10 -6.29 -21.04 -10.29
C LEU A 10 -4.98 -20.49 -9.71
N THR A 11 -3.93 -21.33 -9.63
CA THR A 11 -2.62 -20.93 -9.09
C THR A 11 -1.89 -19.96 -10.00
N LYS A 12 -1.94 -20.16 -11.33
CA LYS A 12 -1.32 -19.24 -12.28
C LYS A 12 -1.99 -17.86 -12.29
N ALA A 13 -3.32 -17.81 -12.28
CA ALA A 13 -4.07 -16.55 -12.25
C ALA A 13 -3.77 -15.72 -10.98
N LEU A 14 -3.60 -16.38 -9.83
CA LEU A 14 -3.21 -15.72 -8.58
C LEU A 14 -1.79 -15.12 -8.67
N ILE A 15 -0.82 -15.87 -9.20
CA ILE A 15 0.56 -15.40 -9.37
C ILE A 15 0.61 -14.19 -10.32
N ASP A 16 -0.10 -14.27 -11.45
CA ASP A 16 -0.15 -13.19 -12.44
C ASP A 16 -0.77 -11.91 -11.84
N THR A 17 -1.78 -12.06 -10.97
CA THR A 17 -2.43 -10.93 -10.29
C THR A 17 -1.51 -10.26 -9.26
N VAL A 18 -0.84 -11.05 -8.42
CA VAL A 18 0.12 -10.53 -7.42
C VAL A 18 1.30 -9.83 -8.12
N GLN A 19 1.77 -10.39 -9.24
CA GLN A 19 2.83 -9.78 -10.02
C GLN A 19 2.39 -8.45 -10.65
N ALA A 20 1.17 -8.38 -11.21
CA ALA A 20 0.62 -7.15 -11.76
C ALA A 20 0.44 -6.04 -10.70
N GLU A 21 0.00 -6.38 -9.48
CA GLU A 21 -0.08 -5.42 -8.38
C GLU A 21 1.30 -4.92 -7.95
N LYS A 22 2.28 -5.82 -7.82
CA LYS A 22 3.66 -5.46 -7.54
C LYS A 22 4.19 -4.53 -8.63
N ASP A 23 4.02 -4.88 -9.90
CA ASP A 23 4.48 -4.07 -11.02
C ASP A 23 3.78 -2.70 -11.03
N ALA A 24 2.49 -2.62 -10.74
CA ALA A 24 1.78 -1.34 -10.60
C ALA A 24 2.34 -0.45 -9.48
N LEU A 25 2.79 -1.03 -8.35
CA LEU A 25 3.46 -0.31 -7.27
C LEU A 25 4.83 0.27 -7.68
N PHE A 26 5.51 -0.36 -8.65
CA PHE A 26 6.84 0.03 -9.11
C PHE A 26 6.87 0.56 -10.57
N ALA A 27 5.72 0.65 -11.24
CA ALA A 27 5.61 1.05 -12.66
C ALA A 27 5.89 2.53 -12.89
N LYS A 28 5.77 3.36 -11.83
CA LYS A 28 6.15 4.76 -11.92
C LYS A 28 7.67 4.83 -12.06
N PRO A 29 8.22 5.50 -13.10
CA PRO A 29 9.66 5.65 -13.25
C PRO A 29 10.22 6.19 -11.93
N PRO A 30 11.39 5.70 -11.48
CA PRO A 30 11.95 6.11 -10.20
C PRO A 30 11.98 7.63 -10.17
N VAL A 31 11.30 8.20 -9.17
CA VAL A 31 11.40 9.62 -8.84
C VAL A 31 12.90 9.94 -8.87
N PRO A 32 13.36 10.97 -9.61
CA PRO A 32 14.79 11.32 -9.66
C PRO A 32 15.36 11.25 -8.25
N ALA A 33 16.52 10.61 -8.05
CA ALA A 33 17.01 10.17 -6.73
C ALA A 33 17.01 11.32 -5.69
N LEU A 34 15.85 11.54 -5.07
CA LEU A 34 15.66 12.56 -4.08
C LEU A 34 16.45 12.12 -2.85
N PRO A 35 17.05 13.05 -2.11
CA PRO A 35 17.55 12.74 -0.77
C PRO A 35 16.45 12.02 0.03
N PRO A 36 16.76 10.94 0.77
CA PRO A 36 15.75 10.11 1.43
C PRO A 36 14.72 10.90 2.26
N ARG A 37 15.17 11.96 2.95
CA ARG A 37 14.29 12.85 3.71
C ARG A 37 13.26 13.56 2.81
N THR A 38 13.70 14.13 1.69
CA THR A 38 12.82 14.83 0.74
C THR A 38 11.79 13.90 0.12
N TYR A 39 12.18 12.66 -0.23
CA TYR A 39 11.23 11.67 -0.73
C TYR A 39 10.12 11.38 0.29
N LEU A 40 10.48 11.15 1.55
CA LEU A 40 9.51 10.87 2.60
C LEU A 40 8.61 12.08 2.88
N ASP A 41 9.19 13.29 2.90
CA ASP A 41 8.47 14.55 3.13
C ASP A 41 7.39 14.80 2.05
N GLN A 42 7.70 14.45 0.80
CA GLN A 42 6.80 14.66 -0.35
C GLN A 42 5.80 13.52 -0.58
N THR A 43 6.02 12.33 -0.01
CA THR A 43 5.19 11.16 -0.29
C THR A 43 4.31 10.77 0.88
N VAL A 44 4.90 10.37 2.00
CA VAL A 44 4.18 9.66 3.07
C VAL A 44 4.11 10.43 4.38
N ILE A 45 5.01 11.37 4.64
CA ILE A 45 5.05 12.09 5.92
C ILE A 45 3.77 12.89 6.22
N PRO A 46 3.17 13.63 5.26
CA PRO A 46 1.96 14.42 5.56
C PRO A 46 0.81 13.55 6.08
N ILE A 47 0.53 12.42 5.41
CA ILE A 47 -0.54 11.49 5.79
C ILE A 47 -0.19 10.70 7.06
N LEU A 48 1.09 10.39 7.29
CA LEU A 48 1.55 9.77 8.53
C LEU A 48 1.33 10.69 9.74
N ILE A 49 1.61 12.00 9.61
CA ILE A 49 1.37 12.96 10.69
C ILE A 49 -0.13 13.00 11.04
N GLU A 50 -1.02 13.01 10.05
CA GLU A 50 -2.47 12.97 10.27
C GLU A 50 -2.92 11.67 10.93
N GLY A 51 -2.44 10.52 10.45
CA GLY A 51 -2.72 9.23 11.04
C GLY A 51 -2.25 9.12 12.49
N LEU A 52 -1.04 9.61 12.79
CA LEU A 52 -0.50 9.62 14.16
C LEU A 52 -1.30 10.53 15.09
N LYS A 53 -1.79 11.68 14.61
CA LYS A 53 -2.71 12.54 15.38
C LYS A 53 -4.01 11.80 15.72
N SER A 54 -4.57 11.06 14.76
CA SER A 54 -5.79 10.26 14.96
C SER A 54 -5.55 9.14 15.98
N VAL A 55 -4.43 8.41 15.89
CA VAL A 55 -4.04 7.39 16.89
C VAL A 55 -3.91 7.99 18.29
N ALA A 56 -3.26 9.16 18.41
CA ALA A 56 -3.09 9.83 19.70
C ALA A 56 -4.43 10.25 20.33
N LYS A 57 -5.42 10.60 19.50
CA LYS A 57 -6.77 10.99 19.91
C LYS A 57 -7.63 9.79 20.33
N GLU A 58 -7.67 8.75 19.51
CA GLU A 58 -8.59 7.62 19.70
C GLU A 58 -8.02 6.54 20.62
N ARG A 59 -6.69 6.44 20.74
CA ARG A 59 -5.97 5.43 21.53
C ARG A 59 -6.56 4.02 21.36
N PRO A 60 -6.67 3.51 20.12
CA PRO A 60 -7.21 2.18 19.87
C PRO A 60 -6.35 1.11 20.52
N GLN A 61 -6.94 -0.06 20.80
CA GLN A 61 -6.24 -1.21 21.38
C GLN A 61 -5.07 -1.69 20.50
N ASN A 62 -5.22 -1.61 19.17
CA ASN A 62 -4.20 -1.96 18.18
C ASN A 62 -3.81 -0.72 17.35
N PRO A 63 -2.90 0.14 17.84
CA PRO A 63 -2.56 1.40 17.17
C PRO A 63 -1.93 1.22 15.78
N THR A 64 -1.14 0.15 15.58
CA THR A 64 -0.48 -0.13 14.30
C THR A 64 -1.49 -0.54 13.22
N GLU A 65 -2.41 -1.43 13.54
CA GLU A 65 -3.46 -1.89 12.62
C GLU A 65 -4.40 -0.75 12.24
N TYR A 66 -4.80 0.03 13.24
CA TYR A 66 -5.58 1.24 13.03
C TYR A 66 -4.88 2.21 12.06
N LEU A 67 -3.59 2.49 12.28
CA LEU A 67 -2.81 3.37 11.41
C LEU A 67 -2.72 2.81 9.99
N GLY A 68 -2.50 1.51 9.81
CA GLY A 68 -2.49 0.87 8.49
C GLY A 68 -3.81 1.08 7.75
N LEU A 69 -4.94 0.85 8.41
CA LEU A 69 -6.28 1.09 7.85
C LEU A 69 -6.52 2.58 7.57
N PHE A 70 -6.05 3.48 8.43
CA PHE A 70 -6.11 4.92 8.21
C PHE A 70 -5.40 5.29 6.92
N LEU A 71 -4.17 4.82 6.71
CA LEU A 71 -3.40 5.09 5.50
C LEU A 71 -4.12 4.58 4.24
N LEU A 72 -4.66 3.35 4.27
CA LEU A 72 -5.38 2.77 3.13
C LEU A 72 -6.67 3.52 2.78
N LYS A 73 -7.40 4.03 3.77
CA LYS A 73 -8.63 4.80 3.55
C LYS A 73 -8.37 6.20 2.98
N ASN A 74 -7.19 6.77 3.26
CA ASN A 74 -6.87 8.18 2.96
C ASN A 74 -5.80 8.33 1.85
N SER A 75 -5.27 7.23 1.31
CA SER A 75 -4.19 7.20 0.30
C SER A 75 -4.57 7.78 -1.07
N THR A 76 -5.87 8.03 -1.33
CA THR A 76 -6.37 8.63 -2.58
C THR A 76 -6.14 10.14 -2.68
N ASN A 77 -5.59 10.79 -1.65
CA ASN A 77 -5.41 12.25 -1.57
C ASN A 77 -4.00 12.76 -1.87
N ILE A 78 -3.09 11.94 -2.41
CA ILE A 78 -1.82 12.48 -2.94
C ILE A 78 -2.14 13.22 -4.24
N LYS A 79 -2.51 14.50 -4.10
CA LYS A 79 -2.74 15.41 -5.22
C LYS A 79 -1.52 15.35 -6.12
N SER A 80 -1.72 14.80 -7.31
CA SER A 80 -0.85 14.98 -8.47
C SER A 80 -0.80 16.47 -8.78
N GLY A 81 0.19 17.16 -8.21
CA GLY A 81 0.65 18.48 -8.66
C GLY A 81 1.74 18.30 -9.69
#